data_AF-A0A3D4LLY3-F1
#
_entry.id   AF-A0A3D4LLY3-F1
#
_cell.length_a   1.000
_cell.length_b   1.000
_cell.length_c   1.000
_cell.angle_alpha   90.00
_cell.angle_beta   90.00
_cell.angle_gamma   90.00
#
_symmetry.space_group_name_H-M   'P 1'
#
loop_
_entity.id
_entity.type
_entity.pdbx_description
1 polymer ?
#
loop_
_entity_poly.entity_id
_entity_poly.type
_entity_poly.pdbx_seq_one_letter_code
_entity_poly.pdbx_strand_id
1 'polypeptide(L)'
;MKILSIPLLVYIWILLAVIWIIILKYTKIAVNLYSTGGNEFVAKLSGVNTDKVKVLSYVCCGALCGISGILYTGRFALADPNTGINYGMDSITAVVIGGASLAGGEGKLSNAILGVLILGMLNNFMNIVGIPSAMHVGIKGFILVITVLLYNTDIYKYLIKRRNRNKLLGKYQHINKNQQQN
;
A
#
# COMPACT_ATOMS: atom_id res chain seq x y z
N MET A 1 -4.93 29.84 11.25
CA MET A 1 -5.15 30.86 10.20
C MET A 1 -5.85 30.23 9.00
N LYS A 2 -7.01 30.74 8.61
CA LYS A 2 -7.75 30.33 7.40
C LYS A 2 -7.45 31.37 6.32
N ILE A 3 -6.82 30.96 5.22
CA ILE A 3 -6.55 31.85 4.08
C ILE A 3 -7.59 31.68 2.97
N LEU A 4 -8.41 30.60 2.99
CA LEU A 4 -9.46 30.37 1.97
C LEU A 4 -10.62 29.44 2.44
N SER A 5 -11.01 29.47 3.71
CA SER A 5 -12.03 28.56 4.32
C SER A 5 -11.63 27.09 4.47
N ILE A 6 -10.46 26.66 3.98
CA ILE A 6 -9.92 25.29 4.16
C ILE A 6 -8.88 25.27 5.29
N PRO A 7 -8.82 24.23 6.15
CA PRO A 7 -7.79 24.10 7.18
C PRO A 7 -6.37 24.05 6.61
N LEU A 8 -5.42 24.75 7.25
CA LEU A 8 -3.99 24.77 6.87
C LEU A 8 -3.40 23.36 6.68
N LEU A 9 -3.84 22.40 7.49
CA LEU A 9 -3.42 20.99 7.42
C LEU A 9 -3.64 20.36 6.04
N VAL A 10 -4.71 20.74 5.34
CA VAL A 10 -5.02 20.19 4.01
C VAL A 10 -3.99 20.66 2.98
N TYR A 11 -3.56 21.92 3.05
CA TYR A 11 -2.53 22.45 2.15
C TYR A 11 -1.19 21.76 2.35
N ILE A 12 -0.80 21.53 3.61
CA ILE A 12 0.45 20.82 3.95
C ILE A 12 0.39 19.38 3.44
N TRP A 13 -0.75 18.70 3.62
CA TRP A 13 -0.93 17.35 3.12
C TRP A 13 -0.88 17.27 1.58
N ILE A 14 -1.56 18.18 0.87
CA ILE A 14 -1.50 18.26 -0.60
C ILE A 14 -0.07 18.51 -1.07
N LEU A 15 0.64 19.46 -0.45
CA LEU A 15 2.01 19.79 -0.79
C LEU A 15 2.95 18.57 -0.62
N LEU A 16 2.85 17.86 0.51
CA LEU A 16 3.62 16.64 0.76
C LEU A 16 3.25 15.52 -0.24
N ALA A 17 1.97 15.36 -0.56
CA ALA A 17 1.50 14.38 -1.53
C ALA A 17 2.07 14.64 -2.93
N VAL A 18 2.02 15.89 -3.40
CA VAL A 18 2.57 16.28 -4.72
C VAL A 18 4.08 16.08 -4.77
N ILE A 19 4.81 16.50 -3.74
CA ILE A 19 6.27 16.31 -3.65
C ILE A 19 6.61 14.81 -3.75
N TRP A 20 5.93 13.95 -2.97
CA TRP A 20 6.23 12.53 -3.02
C TRP A 20 5.79 11.85 -4.31
N ILE A 21 4.71 12.28 -4.95
CA ILE A 21 4.32 11.78 -6.27
C ILE A 21 5.42 12.06 -7.29
N ILE A 22 5.95 13.28 -7.30
CA ILE A 22 7.02 13.67 -8.23
C ILE A 22 8.27 12.84 -7.95
N ILE A 23 8.68 12.72 -6.69
CA ILE A 23 9.87 11.95 -6.33
C ILE A 23 9.69 10.47 -6.72
N LEU A 24 8.56 9.85 -6.39
CA LEU A 24 8.31 8.44 -6.71
C LEU A 24 8.09 8.18 -8.21
N LYS A 25 7.72 9.19 -9.00
CA LYS A 25 7.51 9.04 -10.44
C LYS A 25 8.78 9.26 -11.26
N TYR A 26 9.67 10.15 -10.82
CA TYR A 26 10.79 10.61 -11.65
C TYR A 26 12.18 10.28 -11.10
N THR A 27 12.32 9.79 -9.85
CA THR A 27 13.65 9.53 -9.28
C THR A 27 14.10 8.08 -9.36
N LYS A 28 15.43 7.88 -9.46
CA LYS A 28 16.08 6.56 -9.40
C LYS A 28 15.80 5.83 -8.08
N ILE A 29 15.57 6.59 -7.00
CA ILE A 29 15.21 6.05 -5.68
C ILE A 29 13.94 5.21 -5.79
N ALA A 30 12.96 5.67 -6.58
CA ALA A 30 11.72 4.94 -6.79
C ALA A 30 11.95 3.59 -7.49
N VAL A 31 12.73 3.58 -8.58
CA VAL A 31 13.06 2.33 -9.30
C VAL A 31 13.73 1.32 -8.38
N ASN A 32 14.70 1.77 -7.58
CA ASN A 32 15.37 0.92 -6.59
C ASN A 32 14.40 0.42 -5.51
N LEU A 33 13.45 1.24 -5.08
CA LEU A 33 12.42 0.89 -4.11
C LEU A 33 11.46 -0.17 -4.65
N TYR A 34 10.88 0.02 -5.84
CA TYR A 34 9.99 -0.95 -6.47
C TYR A 34 10.72 -2.26 -6.80
N SER A 35 11.96 -2.18 -7.29
CA SER A 35 12.76 -3.38 -7.57
C SER A 35 13.06 -4.18 -6.31
N THR A 36 13.43 -3.51 -5.22
CA THR A 36 13.67 -4.15 -3.91
C THR A 36 12.38 -4.76 -3.35
N GLY A 37 11.24 -4.08 -3.52
CA GLY A 37 9.95 -4.55 -3.04
C GLY A 37 9.40 -5.76 -3.80
N GLY A 38 9.69 -5.91 -5.09
CA GLY A 38 9.19 -7.05 -5.87
C GLY A 38 10.02 -8.33 -5.66
N ASN A 39 11.33 -8.23 -5.83
CA ASN A 39 12.24 -9.35 -5.54
C ASN A 39 13.62 -8.83 -5.12
N GLU A 40 13.86 -8.87 -3.81
CA GLU A 40 15.12 -8.41 -3.22
C GLU A 40 16.35 -9.13 -3.78
N PHE A 41 16.26 -10.45 -4.04
CA PHE A 41 17.37 -11.23 -4.56
C PHE A 41 17.77 -10.76 -5.97
N VAL A 42 16.79 -10.53 -6.83
CA VAL A 42 17.02 -10.03 -8.20
C VAL A 42 17.54 -8.59 -8.19
N ALA A 43 17.04 -7.76 -7.27
CA ALA A 43 17.51 -6.38 -7.11
C ALA A 43 18.99 -6.33 -6.69
N LYS A 44 19.41 -7.18 -5.74
CA LYS A 44 20.81 -7.30 -5.32
C LYS A 44 21.73 -7.72 -6.48
N LEU A 45 21.32 -8.70 -7.27
CA LEU A 45 22.07 -9.14 -8.46
C LEU A 45 22.18 -8.06 -9.54
N SER A 46 21.21 -7.14 -9.58
CA SER A 46 21.20 -6.00 -10.51
C SER A 46 21.99 -4.78 -10.00
N GLY A 47 22.78 -4.95 -8.93
CA GLY A 47 23.63 -3.90 -8.35
C GLY A 47 22.90 -2.89 -7.46
N VAL A 48 21.63 -3.14 -7.10
CA VAL A 48 20.90 -2.30 -6.15
C VAL A 48 21.29 -2.71 -4.73
N ASN A 49 21.80 -1.75 -3.95
CA ASN A 49 22.02 -1.95 -2.53
C ASN A 49 20.68 -1.86 -1.77
N THR A 50 20.00 -3.00 -1.64
CA THR A 50 18.67 -3.10 -1.04
C THR A 50 18.65 -2.69 0.43
N ASP A 51 19.74 -2.91 1.16
CA ASP A 51 19.84 -2.57 2.58
C ASP A 51 19.81 -1.05 2.76
N LYS A 52 20.56 -0.30 1.94
CA LYS A 52 20.49 1.17 1.90
C LYS A 52 19.10 1.67 1.53
N VAL A 53 18.44 1.02 0.57
CA VAL A 53 17.07 1.40 0.15
C VAL A 53 16.08 1.20 1.29
N LYS A 54 16.16 0.08 2.02
CA LYS A 54 15.32 -0.18 3.20
C LYS A 54 15.54 0.85 4.30
N VAL A 55 16.81 1.12 4.66
CA VAL A 55 17.15 2.13 5.68
C VAL A 55 16.61 3.50 5.29
N LEU A 56 16.83 3.94 4.04
CA LEU A 56 16.33 5.22 3.55
C LEU A 56 14.79 5.29 3.62
N SER A 57 14.11 4.21 3.29
CA SER A 57 12.64 4.13 3.35
C SER A 57 12.12 4.31 4.77
N TYR A 58 12.74 3.65 5.76
CA TYR A 58 12.38 3.82 7.16
C TYR A 58 12.70 5.22 7.69
N VAL A 59 13.82 5.83 7.29
CA VAL A 59 14.17 7.21 7.67
C VAL A 59 13.16 8.21 7.09
N CYS A 60 12.79 8.07 5.82
CA CYS A 60 11.76 8.90 5.20
C CYS A 60 10.40 8.73 5.90
N CYS A 61 10.01 7.50 6.24
CA CYS A 61 8.79 7.23 7.00
C CYS A 61 8.82 7.92 8.36
N GLY A 62 9.92 7.79 9.12
CA GLY A 62 10.09 8.44 10.42
C GLY A 62 10.01 9.97 10.34
N ALA A 63 10.64 10.58 9.33
CA ALA A 63 10.56 12.03 9.11
C ALA A 63 9.11 12.48 8.83
N LEU A 64 8.36 11.73 8.02
CA LEU A 64 6.95 12.02 7.74
C LEU A 64 6.06 11.82 8.97
N CYS A 65 6.30 10.78 9.77
CA CYS A 65 5.60 10.55 11.03
C CYS A 65 5.86 11.70 12.02
N GLY A 66 7.10 12.20 12.12
CA GLY A 66 7.44 13.35 12.96
C GLY A 66 6.67 14.60 12.56
N ILE A 67 6.65 14.93 11.27
CA ILE A 67 5.87 16.05 10.73
C ILE A 67 4.37 15.87 11.02
N SER A 68 3.83 14.67 10.80
CA SER A 68 2.43 14.35 11.09
C SER A 68 2.08 14.52 12.57
N GLY A 69 2.97 14.15 13.49
CA GLY A 69 2.80 14.32 14.93
C GLY A 69 2.71 15.78 15.35
N ILE A 70 3.62 16.62 14.83
CA ILE A 70 3.59 18.08 15.08
C ILE A 70 2.27 18.69 14.58
N LEU A 71 1.82 18.29 13.39
CA LEU A 71 0.55 18.75 12.82
C LEU A 71 -0.67 18.30 13.64
N TYR A 72 -0.64 17.07 14.16
CA TYR A 72 -1.72 16.52 14.98
C TYR A 72 -1.86 17.29 16.30
N THR A 73 -0.76 17.44 17.04
CA THR A 73 -0.75 18.19 18.31
C THR A 73 -1.13 19.65 18.09
N GLY A 74 -0.66 20.27 17.00
CA GLY A 74 -1.03 21.64 16.64
C GLY A 74 -2.52 21.81 16.29
N ARG A 75 -3.20 20.74 15.84
CA ARG A 75 -4.64 20.75 15.55
C ARG A 75 -5.49 20.58 16.81
N PHE A 76 -5.13 19.66 17.69
CA PHE A 76 -5.95 19.28 18.84
C PHE A 76 -5.53 19.97 20.14
N ALA A 77 -4.40 20.69 20.14
CA ALA A 77 -3.79 21.33 21.32
C ALA A 77 -3.61 20.37 22.52
N LEU A 78 -3.61 19.06 22.25
CA LEU A 78 -3.60 17.97 23.20
C LEU A 78 -2.67 16.88 22.65
N ALA A 79 -1.85 16.31 23.53
CA ALA A 79 -0.93 15.22 23.19
C ALA A 79 -1.34 13.97 23.97
N ASP A 80 -2.24 13.17 23.38
CA ASP A 80 -2.60 11.86 23.93
C ASP A 80 -1.75 10.77 23.26
N PRO A 81 -0.89 10.05 24.02
CA PRO A 81 -0.04 8.99 23.47
C PRO A 81 -0.84 7.81 22.88
N ASN A 82 -2.09 7.61 23.30
CA ASN A 82 -2.92 6.50 22.83
C ASN A 82 -3.46 6.71 21.41
N THR A 83 -3.51 7.95 20.93
CA THR A 83 -4.08 8.27 19.61
C THR A 83 -3.32 7.59 18.47
N GLY A 84 -2.00 7.45 18.61
CA GLY A 84 -1.13 6.90 17.56
C GLY A 84 -1.20 5.38 17.39
N ILE A 85 -1.78 4.65 18.35
CA ILE A 85 -1.74 3.17 18.40
C ILE A 85 -2.32 2.54 17.13
N ASN A 86 -3.41 3.10 16.60
CA ASN A 86 -4.12 2.55 15.45
C ASN A 86 -3.66 3.11 14.10
N TYR A 87 -2.78 4.12 14.07
CA TYR A 87 -2.37 4.76 12.82
C TYR A 87 -1.52 3.85 11.92
N GLY A 88 -0.79 2.90 12.51
CA GLY A 88 -0.13 1.85 11.74
C GLY A 88 -1.15 1.02 10.95
N MET A 89 -2.22 0.57 11.60
CA MET A 89 -3.30 -0.20 10.97
C MET A 89 -4.08 0.62 9.95
N ASP A 90 -4.41 1.88 10.26
CA ASP A 90 -5.08 2.77 9.33
C ASP A 90 -4.25 3.03 8.07
N SER A 91 -2.92 3.19 8.23
CA SER A 91 -2.03 3.44 7.09
C SER A 91 -1.95 2.25 6.13
N ILE A 92 -1.78 1.02 6.64
CA ILE A 92 -1.76 -0.17 5.79
C ILE A 92 -3.13 -0.42 5.16
N THR A 93 -4.22 -0.22 5.92
CA THR A 93 -5.59 -0.40 5.42
C THR A 93 -5.89 0.55 4.27
N ALA A 94 -5.58 1.84 4.42
CA ALA A 94 -5.77 2.85 3.39
C ALA A 94 -5.00 2.53 2.10
N VAL A 95 -3.72 2.16 2.23
CA VAL A 95 -2.83 1.89 1.09
C VAL A 95 -3.24 0.62 0.33
N VAL A 96 -3.72 -0.40 1.05
CA VAL A 96 -4.22 -1.65 0.47
C VAL A 96 -5.58 -1.48 -0.20
N ILE A 97 -6.49 -0.69 0.39
CA ILE A 97 -7.74 -0.27 -0.29
C ILE A 97 -7.42 0.53 -1.56
N GLY A 98 -6.37 1.35 -1.51
CA GLY A 98 -5.82 2.04 -2.69
C GLY A 98 -5.17 1.11 -3.72
N GLY A 99 -5.08 -0.19 -3.48
CA GLY A 99 -4.57 -1.17 -4.45
C GLY A 99 -3.04 -1.26 -4.51
N ALA A 100 -2.32 -0.89 -3.45
CA ALA A 100 -0.92 -1.26 -3.32
C ALA A 100 -0.77 -2.74 -2.94
N SER A 101 0.26 -3.40 -3.47
CA SER A 101 0.52 -4.81 -3.20
C SER A 101 1.14 -5.02 -1.81
N LEU A 102 0.59 -5.97 -1.03
CA LEU A 102 1.24 -6.42 0.21
C LEU A 102 2.50 -7.25 -0.05
N ALA A 103 2.59 -7.90 -1.22
CA ALA A 103 3.77 -8.66 -1.60
C ALA A 103 4.93 -7.75 -2.03
N GLY A 104 4.64 -6.47 -2.29
CA GLY A 104 5.62 -5.46 -2.67
C GLY A 104 5.86 -5.39 -4.18
N GLY A 105 6.62 -4.37 -4.59
CA GLY A 105 7.04 -4.14 -5.99
C GLY A 105 5.99 -3.50 -6.90
N GLU A 106 4.73 -3.42 -6.46
CA GLU A 106 3.64 -2.84 -7.23
C GLU A 106 2.78 -1.89 -6.38
N GLY A 107 2.48 -0.72 -6.95
CA GLY A 107 1.64 0.29 -6.33
C GLY A 107 1.88 1.68 -6.91
N LYS A 108 0.91 2.58 -6.75
CA LYS A 108 1.07 4.00 -7.10
C LYS A 108 0.61 4.85 -5.94
N LEU A 109 1.38 5.88 -5.60
CA LEU A 109 1.03 6.82 -4.55
C LEU A 109 -0.31 7.54 -4.82
N SER A 110 -0.64 7.78 -6.10
CA SER A 110 -1.94 8.35 -6.51
C SER A 110 -3.12 7.52 -6.00
N ASN A 111 -2.99 6.20 -6.02
CA ASN A 111 -4.09 5.32 -5.61
C ASN A 111 -4.13 5.18 -4.09
N ALA A 112 -2.97 5.19 -3.42
CA ALA A 112 -2.89 5.27 -1.97
C ALA A 112 -3.57 6.53 -1.42
N ILE A 113 -3.43 7.67 -2.11
CA ILE A 113 -4.13 8.91 -1.76
C ILE A 113 -5.65 8.73 -1.82
N LEU A 114 -6.17 8.08 -2.87
CA LEU A 114 -7.59 7.75 -2.96
C LEU A 114 -8.03 6.83 -1.81
N GLY A 115 -7.22 5.83 -1.47
CA GLY A 115 -7.46 4.93 -0.34
C GLY A 115 -7.50 5.65 1.01
N VAL A 116 -6.60 6.61 1.26
CA VAL A 116 -6.61 7.45 2.47
C VAL A 116 -7.86 8.32 2.53
N LEU A 117 -8.30 8.88 1.40
CA LEU A 117 -9.55 9.65 1.33
C LEU A 117 -10.77 8.78 1.64
N ILE A 118 -10.83 7.56 1.07
CA ILE A 118 -11.91 6.60 1.35
C ILE A 118 -11.93 6.24 2.84
N LEU A 119 -10.79 5.91 3.43
CA LEU A 119 -10.71 5.57 4.85
C LEU A 119 -11.02 6.78 5.75
N GLY A 120 -10.61 7.98 5.35
CA GLY A 120 -10.96 9.24 6.01
C GLY A 120 -12.46 9.51 6.00
N MET A 121 -13.13 9.29 4.86
CA MET A 121 -14.58 9.36 4.77
C MET A 121 -15.25 8.31 5.66
N LEU A 122 -14.77 7.07 5.64
CA LEU A 122 -15.27 5.99 6.51
C LEU A 122 -15.20 6.37 7.99
N ASN A 123 -14.09 6.97 8.43
CA ASN A 123 -13.94 7.46 9.81
C ASN A 123 -15.00 8.52 10.15
N ASN A 124 -15.27 9.45 9.23
CA ASN A 124 -16.32 10.44 9.42
C ASN A 124 -17.72 9.80 9.44
N PHE A 125 -17.97 8.82 8.57
CA PHE A 125 -19.24 8.07 8.56
C PHE A 125 -19.51 7.35 9.87
N MET A 126 -18.54 6.57 10.37
CA MET A 126 -18.71 5.85 11.64
C MET A 126 -18.94 6.81 12.81
N ASN A 127 -18.25 7.96 12.80
CA ASN A 127 -18.45 9.00 13.80
C ASN A 127 -19.85 9.64 13.73
N ILE A 128 -20.40 9.88 12.54
CA ILE A 128 -21.76 10.42 12.36
C ILE A 128 -22.84 9.41 12.76
N VAL A 129 -22.63 8.13 12.44
CA VAL A 129 -23.54 7.04 12.83
C VAL A 129 -23.50 6.77 14.35
N GLY A 130 -22.52 7.33 15.06
CA GLY A 130 -22.38 7.19 16.50
C GLY A 130 -21.79 5.84 16.93
N ILE A 131 -21.01 5.20 16.06
CA ILE A 131 -20.33 3.95 16.38
C ILE A 131 -19.26 4.23 17.45
N PRO A 132 -19.18 3.43 18.53
CA PRO A 132 -18.13 3.60 19.52
C PRO A 132 -16.73 3.45 18.92
N SER A 133 -15.78 4.29 19.34
CA SER A 133 -14.40 4.29 18.82
C SER A 133 -13.70 2.92 18.97
N ALA A 134 -14.03 2.17 20.03
CA ALA A 134 -13.53 0.81 20.23
C ALA A 134 -13.89 -0.15 19.08
N MET A 135 -15.06 0.02 18.47
CA MET A 135 -15.51 -0.82 17.35
C MET A 135 -14.92 -0.39 16.01
N HIS A 136 -14.42 0.84 15.88
CA HIS A 136 -13.78 1.29 14.64
C HIS A 136 -12.59 0.41 14.25
N VAL A 137 -11.80 -0.03 15.23
CA VAL A 137 -10.65 -0.91 14.99
C VAL A 137 -11.11 -2.25 14.41
N GLY A 138 -12.15 -2.86 14.99
CA GLY A 138 -12.71 -4.12 14.48
C GLY A 138 -13.23 -4.00 13.04
N ILE A 139 -13.97 -2.93 12.73
CA ILE A 139 -14.51 -2.69 11.40
C ILE A 139 -13.40 -2.49 10.37
N LYS A 140 -12.40 -1.66 10.68
CA LYS A 140 -11.26 -1.43 9.78
C LYS A 140 -10.43 -2.70 9.56
N GLY A 141 -10.26 -3.51 10.60
CA GLY A 141 -9.54 -4.78 10.51
C GLY A 141 -10.28 -5.77 9.62
N PHE A 142 -11.60 -5.84 9.76
CA PHE A 142 -12.45 -6.65 8.89
C PHE A 142 -12.35 -6.21 7.43
N ILE A 143 -12.38 -4.89 7.16
CA ILE A 143 -12.19 -4.34 5.81
C ILE A 143 -10.81 -4.74 5.25
N LEU A 144 -9.74 -4.58 6.03
CA LEU A 144 -8.39 -4.99 5.62
C LEU A 144 -8.33 -6.48 5.26
N VAL A 145 -8.89 -7.36 6.09
CA VAL A 145 -8.92 -8.80 5.81
C VAL A 145 -9.68 -9.09 4.50
N ILE A 146 -10.84 -8.47 4.30
CA ILE A 146 -11.60 -8.61 3.04
C ILE A 146 -10.77 -8.14 1.85
N THR A 147 -10.15 -6.95 1.93
CA THR A 147 -9.36 -6.41 0.83
C THR A 147 -8.20 -7.34 0.47
N VAL A 148 -7.51 -7.90 1.47
CA VAL A 148 -6.42 -8.85 1.26
C VAL A 148 -6.90 -10.17 0.65
N LEU A 149 -8.02 -10.70 1.12
CA LEU A 149 -8.60 -11.94 0.58
C LEU A 149 -9.00 -11.77 -0.90
N LEU A 150 -9.65 -10.65 -1.24
CA LEU A 150 -10.00 -10.34 -2.62
C LEU A 150 -8.75 -10.22 -3.50
N TYR A 151 -7.72 -9.53 -3.02
CA TYR A 151 -6.45 -9.37 -3.75
C TYR A 151 -5.75 -10.72 -4.02
N ASN A 152 -5.77 -11.63 -3.04
CA ASN A 152 -5.19 -12.96 -3.21
C ASN A 152 -6.02 -13.85 -4.16
N THR A 153 -7.33 -13.61 -4.28
CA THR A 153 -8.23 -14.42 -5.11
C THR A 153 -7.90 -14.29 -6.61
N ASP A 154 -7.38 -13.13 -7.05
CA ASP A 154 -6.93 -12.94 -8.44
C ASP A 154 -5.69 -13.77 -8.78
N ILE A 155 -4.76 -13.95 -7.82
CA ILE A 155 -3.62 -14.86 -7.95
C ILE A 155 -4.10 -16.32 -8.01
N TYR A 156 -5.13 -16.68 -7.24
CA TYR A 156 -5.71 -18.03 -7.25
C TYR A 156 -6.27 -18.41 -8.63
N LYS A 157 -6.95 -17.47 -9.32
CA LYS A 157 -7.40 -17.64 -10.72
C LYS A 157 -6.21 -17.76 -11.68
N TYR A 158 -5.13 -17.01 -11.46
CA TYR A 158 -3.93 -17.07 -12.30
C TYR A 158 -3.23 -18.43 -12.20
N LEU A 159 -3.10 -18.99 -10.99
CA LEU A 159 -2.48 -20.30 -10.74
C LEU A 159 -3.31 -21.46 -11.33
N ILE A 160 -4.64 -21.41 -11.24
CA ILE A 160 -5.52 -22.43 -11.84
C ILE A 160 -5.39 -22.45 -13.37
N LYS A 161 -5.26 -21.28 -14.02
CA LYS A 161 -5.07 -21.20 -15.48
C LYS A 161 -3.73 -21.79 -15.94
N ARG A 162 -2.67 -21.63 -15.14
CA ARG A 162 -1.34 -22.20 -15.43
C ARG A 162 -1.32 -23.73 -15.27
N ARG A 163 -2.02 -24.29 -14.28
CA ARG A 163 -2.14 -25.74 -14.08
C ARG A 163 -2.81 -26.43 -15.28
N ASN A 164 -3.84 -25.81 -15.87
CA ASN A 164 -4.47 -26.34 -17.08
C ASN A 164 -3.57 -26.26 -18.33
N ARG A 165 -2.76 -25.21 -18.47
CA ARG A 165 -1.76 -25.13 -19.56
C ARG A 165 -0.71 -26.24 -19.50
N ASN A 166 -0.21 -26.59 -18.31
CA ASN A 166 0.78 -27.66 -18.19
C ASN A 166 0.19 -29.05 -18.47
N LYS A 167 -1.09 -29.29 -18.13
CA LYS A 167 -1.80 -30.51 -18.54
C LYS A 167 -1.95 -30.63 -20.07
N LEU A 168 -2.16 -29.51 -20.76
CA LEU A 168 -2.23 -29.49 -22.22
C LEU A 168 -0.88 -29.80 -22.86
N LEU A 169 0.20 -29.18 -22.37
CA LEU A 169 1.57 -29.41 -22.89
C LEU A 169 2.05 -30.86 -22.71
N GLY A 170 1.71 -31.49 -21.58
CA GLY A 170 1.96 -32.93 -21.39
C GLY A 170 1.22 -33.79 -22.42
N LYS A 171 -0.03 -33.45 -22.75
CA LYS A 171 -0.83 -34.19 -23.73
C LYS A 171 -0.26 -34.09 -25.16
N TYR A 172 0.29 -32.93 -25.56
CA TYR A 172 0.93 -32.77 -26.87
C TYR A 172 2.23 -33.59 -27.01
N GLN A 173 3.00 -33.76 -25.93
CA GLN A 173 4.24 -34.56 -25.97
C GLN A 173 3.96 -36.05 -26.17
N HIS A 174 2.85 -36.57 -25.66
CA HIS A 174 2.43 -37.96 -25.88
C HIS A 174 1.91 -38.21 -27.30
N ILE A 175 1.21 -37.24 -27.90
CA ILE A 175 0.71 -37.36 -29.30
C ILE A 175 1.89 -37.37 -30.29
N ASN A 176 2.90 -36.53 -30.07
CA ASN A 176 4.04 -36.44 -30.98
C ASN A 176 4.95 -37.69 -30.95
N LYS A 177 5.08 -38.34 -29.78
CA LYS A 177 5.80 -39.63 -29.68
C LYS A 177 5.11 -40.76 -30.43
N ASN A 178 3.79 -40.79 -30.45
CA ASN A 178 3.02 -41.82 -31.16
C ASN A 178 3.03 -41.62 -32.68
N GLN A 179 3.30 -40.41 -33.18
CA GLN A 179 3.45 -40.15 -34.62
C GLN A 179 4.85 -40.42 -35.17
N GLN A 180 5.86 -40.61 -34.31
CA GLN A 180 7.22 -40.98 -34.71
C GLN A 180 7.46 -42.51 -34.71
N GLN A 181 6.48 -43.31 -34.27
CA GLN A 181 6.57 -44.78 -34.17
C GLN A 181 5.76 -45.52 -35.24
N ASN A 182 5.08 -44.80 -36.14
CA ASN A 182 4.43 -45.33 -37.35
C ASN A 182 5.13 -44.78 -38.59
#